data_AF-A0A813DKU1-F1
#
_entry.id   AF-A0A813DKU1-F1
#
_cell.length_a   1.000
_cell.length_b   1.000
_cell.length_c   1.000
_cell.angle_alpha   90.00
_cell.angle_beta   90.00
_cell.angle_gamma   90.00
#
_symmetry.space_group_name_H-M   'P 1'
#
loop_
_entity.id
_entity.type
_entity.pdbx_description
1 polymer ?
#
loop_
_entity_poly.entity_id
_entity_poly.type
_entity_poly.pdbx_seq_one_letter_code
_entity_poly.pdbx_strand_id
1 'polypeptide(L)'
;MVKSKFITQTDMKVGLIGDEDTVTGMVLAGIGHVDGQGKKNFMIVDSKVHRKDIEDKFLELTERKDIAMILITQGCAEEIRMSVDAYAKSGKVVPTVMEIPSKEQPYDPRKDSVMQRVAFFLPSAMALMGIEA
;
A
#
# COMPACT_ATOMS: atom_id res chain seq x y z
N MET A 1 -1.80 -29.49 -6.86
CA MET A 1 -2.00 -28.05 -7.16
C MET A 1 -3.33 -27.61 -6.56
N VAL A 2 -3.31 -27.02 -5.36
CA VAL A 2 -4.54 -26.57 -4.70
C VAL A 2 -4.97 -25.29 -5.40
N LYS A 3 -6.08 -25.34 -6.14
CA LYS A 3 -6.72 -24.11 -6.64
C LYS A 3 -7.12 -23.29 -5.43
N SER A 4 -6.50 -22.13 -5.26
CA SER A 4 -6.97 -21.10 -4.34
C SER A 4 -8.44 -20.84 -4.66
N LYS A 5 -9.35 -21.25 -3.77
CA LYS A 5 -10.76 -20.89 -3.87
C LYS A 5 -10.78 -19.36 -3.82
N PHE A 6 -11.21 -18.72 -4.90
CA PHE A 6 -11.65 -17.33 -4.85
C PHE A 6 -12.72 -17.28 -3.76
N ILE A 7 -12.37 -16.68 -2.62
CA ILE A 7 -13.33 -16.37 -1.58
C ILE A 7 -14.28 -15.38 -2.25
N THR A 8 -15.55 -15.74 -2.42
CA THR A 8 -16.62 -14.77 -2.67
C THR A 8 -16.71 -13.89 -1.44
N GLN A 9 -15.91 -12.82 -1.43
CA GLN A 9 -15.59 -12.07 -0.23
C GLN A 9 -16.32 -10.73 -0.29
N THR A 10 -17.62 -10.77 0.03
CA THR A 10 -18.52 -9.61 0.11
C THR A 10 -18.18 -8.63 1.24
N ASP A 11 -17.03 -8.78 1.90
CA ASP A 11 -16.59 -7.91 3.01
C ASP A 11 -15.07 -7.64 2.97
N MET A 12 -14.57 -7.43 1.74
CA MET A 12 -13.17 -7.04 1.53
C MET A 12 -12.95 -5.56 1.84
N LYS A 13 -11.91 -5.27 2.62
CA LYS A 13 -11.57 -3.93 3.07
C LYS A 13 -10.29 -3.45 2.42
N VAL A 14 -10.11 -2.13 2.43
CA VAL A 14 -8.88 -1.46 2.02
C VAL A 14 -8.13 -1.06 3.28
N GLY A 15 -6.86 -1.45 3.38
CA GLY A 15 -5.94 -0.97 4.42
C GLY A 15 -5.28 0.33 3.97
N LEU A 16 -4.90 1.19 4.92
CA LEU A 16 -4.28 2.48 4.61
C LEU A 16 -3.15 2.83 5.58
N ILE A 17 -1.98 3.19 5.05
CA ILE A 17 -0.86 3.72 5.84
C ILE A 17 -0.44 5.04 5.18
N GLY A 18 -0.52 6.15 5.91
CA GLY A 18 -0.18 7.44 5.33
C GLY A 18 -0.21 8.60 6.30
N ASP A 19 0.04 9.79 5.79
CA ASP A 19 -0.03 11.06 6.51
C ASP A 19 -1.47 11.39 6.93
N GLU A 20 -1.58 12.29 7.91
CA GLU A 20 -2.85 12.66 8.54
C GLU A 20 -3.90 13.14 7.52
N ASP A 21 -3.51 13.96 6.57
CA ASP A 21 -4.40 14.51 5.54
C ASP A 21 -4.96 13.39 4.64
N THR A 22 -4.09 12.51 4.14
CA THR A 22 -4.48 11.37 3.29
C THR A 22 -5.38 10.39 4.04
N VAL A 23 -5.01 10.03 5.27
CA VAL A 23 -5.81 9.10 6.08
C VAL A 23 -7.17 9.67 6.40
N THR A 24 -7.23 10.94 6.78
CA THR A 24 -8.50 11.62 7.08
C THR A 24 -9.42 11.62 5.87
N GLY A 25 -8.91 12.00 4.69
CA GLY A 25 -9.70 12.01 3.44
C GLY A 25 -10.26 10.63 3.08
N MET A 26 -9.46 9.58 3.21
CA MET A 26 -9.87 8.21 2.90
C MET A 26 -10.84 7.62 3.94
N VAL A 27 -10.68 7.96 5.22
CA VAL A 27 -11.63 7.58 6.26
C VAL A 27 -13.00 8.25 6.02
N LEU A 28 -13.01 9.53 5.62
CA LEU A 28 -14.24 10.23 5.20
C LEU A 28 -14.90 9.59 3.97
N ALA A 29 -14.11 9.03 3.05
CA ALA A 29 -14.60 8.28 1.90
C ALA A 29 -15.18 6.89 2.26
N GLY A 30 -15.11 6.47 3.52
CA GLY A 30 -15.71 5.21 4.00
C GLY A 30 -14.76 4.02 4.04
N ILE A 31 -13.45 4.22 3.85
CA ILE A 31 -12.46 3.12 3.97
C ILE A 31 -12.23 2.72 5.43
N GLY A 32 -12.38 3.65 6.37
CA GLY A 32 -12.05 3.42 7.78
C GLY A 32 -12.93 2.36 8.44
N HIS A 33 -12.29 1.33 9.02
CA HIS A 33 -12.94 0.27 9.77
C HIS A 33 -12.16 -0.04 11.06
N VAL A 34 -12.90 -0.23 12.15
CA VAL A 34 -12.39 -0.68 13.44
C VAL A 34 -13.08 -2.01 13.76
N ASP A 35 -12.29 -3.05 14.00
CA ASP A 35 -12.84 -4.37 14.34
C ASP A 35 -13.32 -4.44 15.80
N GLY A 36 -13.90 -5.58 16.18
CA GLY A 36 -14.38 -5.82 17.55
C GLY A 36 -13.28 -5.85 18.62
N GLN A 37 -12.00 -5.93 18.24
CA GLN A 37 -10.85 -5.85 19.14
C GLN A 37 -10.24 -4.44 19.18
N GLY A 38 -10.83 -3.47 18.48
CA GLY A 38 -10.33 -2.10 18.39
C GLY A 38 -9.20 -1.92 17.37
N LYS A 39 -8.88 -2.93 16.55
CA LYS A 39 -7.83 -2.81 15.52
C LYS A 39 -8.37 -2.08 14.30
N LYS A 40 -7.64 -1.04 13.92
CA LYS A 40 -7.94 -0.21 12.75
C LYS A 40 -7.33 -0.83 11.50
N ASN A 41 -7.99 -0.69 10.35
CA ASN A 41 -7.39 -0.99 9.04
C ASN A 41 -6.54 0.17 8.50
N PHE A 42 -6.43 1.28 9.23
CA PHE A 42 -5.61 2.43 8.86
C PHE A 42 -4.62 2.82 9.96
N MET A 43 -3.54 3.50 9.57
CA MET A 43 -2.55 4.09 10.45
C MET A 43 -2.13 5.46 9.94
N ILE A 44 -2.18 6.45 10.84
CA ILE A 44 -1.65 7.80 10.61
C ILE A 44 -0.17 7.77 10.95
N VAL A 45 0.66 8.24 10.04
CA VAL A 45 2.09 8.38 10.20
C VAL A 45 2.42 9.86 10.36
N ASP A 46 2.97 10.20 11.52
CA ASP A 46 3.50 11.53 11.82
C ASP A 46 5.01 11.42 12.12
N SER A 47 5.65 12.55 12.44
CA SER A 47 7.08 12.59 12.76
C SER A 47 7.48 11.89 14.07
N LYS A 48 6.52 11.39 14.85
CA LYS A 48 6.74 10.70 16.14
C LYS A 48 6.61 9.18 15.99
N VAL A 49 5.96 8.72 14.94
CA VAL A 49 5.83 7.30 14.62
C VAL A 49 7.20 6.74 14.22
N HIS A 50 7.58 5.61 14.79
CA HIS A 50 8.84 4.97 14.44
C HIS A 50 8.67 4.09 13.21
N ARG A 51 9.70 4.00 12.38
CA ARG A 51 9.76 3.09 11.22
C ARG A 51 9.28 1.67 11.55
N LYS A 52 9.63 1.16 12.73
CA LYS A 52 9.21 -0.17 13.18
C LYS A 52 7.69 -0.30 13.31
N ASP A 53 7.01 0.73 13.80
CA ASP A 53 5.55 0.71 13.96
C ASP A 53 4.86 0.68 12.59
N ILE A 54 5.41 1.38 11.60
CA ILE A 54 4.95 1.36 10.20
C ILE A 54 5.11 -0.05 9.62
N GLU A 55 6.27 -0.66 9.84
CA GLU A 55 6.58 -2.02 9.36
C GLU A 55 5.67 -3.06 10.01
N ASP A 56 5.52 -3.03 11.33
CA ASP A 56 4.65 -3.94 12.09
C ASP A 56 3.20 -3.80 11.61
N LYS A 57 2.74 -2.57 11.34
CA LYS A 57 1.39 -2.35 10.80
C LYS A 57 1.23 -2.86 9.38
N PHE A 58 2.21 -2.64 8.52
CA PHE A 58 2.21 -3.15 7.16
C PHE A 58 2.11 -4.68 7.16
N LEU A 59 2.95 -5.35 7.95
CA LEU A 59 2.91 -6.80 8.11
C LEU A 59 1.56 -7.28 8.63
N GLU A 60 1.00 -6.64 9.67
CA GLU A 60 -0.35 -6.95 10.19
C GLU A 60 -1.40 -6.91 9.06
N LEU A 61 -1.41 -5.86 8.25
CA LEU A 61 -2.37 -5.71 7.15
C LEU A 61 -2.17 -6.77 6.06
N THR A 62 -0.93 -7.18 5.78
CA THR A 62 -0.64 -8.22 4.77
C THR A 62 -1.06 -9.62 5.19
N GLU A 63 -1.17 -9.89 6.50
CA GLU A 63 -1.58 -11.19 7.04
C GLU A 63 -3.10 -11.30 7.22
N ARG A 64 -3.80 -10.16 7.26
CA ARG A 64 -5.25 -10.10 7.41
C ARG A 64 -5.97 -10.63 6.16
N LYS A 65 -6.85 -11.61 6.38
CA LYS A 65 -7.64 -12.22 5.31
C LYS A 65 -8.78 -11.32 4.80
N ASP A 66 -9.16 -10.29 5.55
CA ASP A 66 -10.24 -9.35 5.20
C ASP A 66 -9.73 -8.09 4.48
N ILE A 67 -8.45 -8.03 4.12
CA ILE A 67 -7.85 -6.91 3.37
C ILE A 67 -7.59 -7.34 1.93
N ALA A 68 -8.12 -6.58 0.98
CA ALA A 68 -7.91 -6.81 -0.45
C ALA A 68 -6.80 -5.96 -1.05
N MET A 69 -6.63 -4.77 -0.50
CA MET A 69 -5.71 -3.77 -1.00
C MET A 69 -5.14 -2.99 0.18
N ILE A 70 -3.87 -2.62 0.11
CA ILE A 70 -3.21 -1.73 1.05
C ILE A 70 -2.75 -0.52 0.25
N LEU A 71 -3.31 0.65 0.57
CA LEU A 71 -2.82 1.92 0.10
C LEU A 71 -1.73 2.39 1.07
N ILE A 72 -0.57 2.75 0.54
CA ILE A 72 0.52 3.30 1.33
C ILE A 72 1.03 4.57 0.66
N THR A 73 1.24 5.65 1.41
CA THR A 73 1.85 6.84 0.81
C THR A 73 3.30 6.55 0.45
N GLN A 74 3.77 7.10 -0.66
CA GLN A 74 5.11 6.80 -1.17
C GLN A 74 6.23 7.12 -0.16
N GLY A 75 6.06 8.18 0.65
CA GLY A 75 6.99 8.51 1.74
C GLY A 75 7.08 7.39 2.77
N CYS A 76 5.94 6.86 3.24
CA CYS A 76 5.91 5.74 4.18
C CYS A 76 6.46 4.45 3.56
N ALA A 77 6.18 4.19 2.28
CA ALA A 77 6.70 3.03 1.58
C ALA A 77 8.24 3.04 1.48
N GLU A 78 8.83 4.24 1.31
CA GLU A 78 10.28 4.41 1.26
C GLU A 78 10.95 4.07 2.60
N GLU A 79 10.33 4.45 3.72
CA GLU A 79 10.86 4.13 5.06
C GLU A 79 10.94 2.62 5.31
N ILE A 80 9.99 1.85 4.77
CA ILE A 80 9.90 0.38 4.92
C ILE A 80 10.14 -0.36 3.60
N ARG A 81 10.95 0.22 2.69
CA ARG A 81 11.17 -0.30 1.33
C ARG A 81 11.54 -1.78 1.29
N MET A 82 12.36 -2.23 2.24
CA MET A 82 12.76 -3.63 2.38
C MET A 82 11.56 -4.57 2.56
N SER A 83 10.60 -4.19 3.40
CA SER A 83 9.44 -4.99 3.77
C SER A 83 8.40 -5.01 2.63
N VAL A 84 8.21 -3.86 1.97
CA VAL A 84 7.36 -3.74 0.77
C VAL A 84 7.89 -4.60 -0.38
N ASP A 85 9.18 -4.49 -0.68
CA ASP A 85 9.83 -5.28 -1.74
C ASP A 85 9.83 -6.78 -1.43
N ALA A 86 10.04 -7.16 -0.16
CA ALA A 86 9.96 -8.54 0.28
C ALA A 86 8.55 -9.11 0.09
N TYR A 87 7.51 -8.33 0.41
CA TYR A 87 6.12 -8.72 0.16
C TYR A 87 5.84 -8.87 -1.34
N ALA A 88 6.25 -7.91 -2.16
CA ALA A 88 6.08 -7.97 -3.61
C ALA A 88 6.78 -9.20 -4.24
N LYS A 89 7.99 -9.54 -3.76
CA LYS A 89 8.75 -10.72 -4.19
C LYS A 89 8.14 -12.05 -3.73
N SER A 90 7.30 -12.03 -2.69
CA SER A 90 6.63 -13.25 -2.20
C SER A 90 5.64 -13.84 -3.21
N GLY A 91 5.24 -13.08 -4.23
CA GLY A 91 4.28 -13.49 -5.26
C GLY A 91 2.82 -13.48 -4.78
N LYS A 92 2.54 -13.02 -3.56
CA LYS A 92 1.17 -12.79 -3.08
C LYS A 92 0.55 -11.61 -3.81
N VAL A 93 -0.64 -11.83 -4.38
CA VAL A 93 -1.41 -10.79 -5.09
C VAL A 93 -2.41 -10.10 -4.16
N VAL A 94 -2.88 -10.80 -3.12
CA VAL A 94 -3.87 -10.32 -2.16
C VAL A 94 -3.27 -10.35 -0.74
N PRO A 95 -3.27 -9.22 -0.01
CA PRO A 95 -3.68 -7.90 -0.48
C PRO A 95 -2.73 -7.25 -1.51
N THR A 96 -3.28 -6.52 -2.47
CA THR A 96 -2.47 -5.73 -3.43
C THR A 96 -1.96 -4.46 -2.76
N VAL A 97 -0.65 -4.23 -2.78
CA VAL A 97 -0.03 -3.02 -2.22
C VAL A 97 0.09 -1.96 -3.31
N MET A 98 -0.37 -0.75 -3.05
CA MET A 98 -0.33 0.38 -3.98
C MET A 98 0.28 1.61 -3.31
N GLU A 99 1.32 2.16 -3.93
CA GLU A 99 1.93 3.43 -3.53
C GLU A 99 1.10 4.59 -4.08
N ILE A 100 0.70 5.53 -3.22
CA ILE A 100 -0.06 6.73 -3.59
C ILE A 100 0.73 8.01 -3.23
N PRO A 101 0.51 9.12 -3.95
CA PRO A 101 1.05 10.42 -3.53
C PRO A 101 0.44 10.85 -2.19
N SER A 102 1.14 11.76 -1.51
CA SER A 102 0.58 12.53 -0.39
C SER A 102 0.42 13.99 -0.79
N LYS A 103 -0.16 14.80 0.10
CA LYS A 103 -0.33 16.24 -0.12
C LYS A 103 1.01 16.96 -0.31
N GLU A 104 2.02 16.61 0.50
CA GLU A 104 3.32 17.28 0.51
C GLU A 104 4.34 16.64 -0.45
N GLN A 105 4.16 15.36 -0.80
CA GLN A 105 5.08 14.61 -1.64
C GLN A 105 4.39 14.08 -2.90
N PRO A 106 4.68 14.68 -4.08
CA PRO A 106 4.22 14.17 -5.36
C PRO A 106 4.74 12.75 -5.63
N TYR A 107 3.98 12.00 -6.43
CA TYR A 107 4.35 10.65 -6.84
C TYR A 107 5.57 10.67 -7.77
N ASP A 108 6.60 9.90 -7.43
CA ASP A 108 7.80 9.66 -8.25
C ASP A 108 7.81 8.21 -8.77
N PRO A 109 7.47 7.97 -10.05
CA PRO A 109 7.40 6.63 -10.62
C PRO A 109 8.75 5.90 -10.64
N ARG A 110 9.87 6.61 -10.49
CA ARG A 110 11.20 5.97 -10.46
C ARG A 110 11.46 5.23 -9.16
N LYS A 111 10.73 5.55 -8.08
CA LYS A 111 10.87 4.91 -6.77
C LYS A 111 9.88 3.77 -6.54
N ASP A 112 8.88 3.63 -7.42
CA ASP A 112 7.86 2.60 -7.32
C ASP A 112 8.34 1.31 -8.01
N SER A 113 8.30 0.19 -7.27
CA SER A 113 8.76 -1.11 -7.74
C SER A 113 7.95 -1.67 -8.92
N VAL A 114 6.66 -1.37 -9.00
CA VAL A 114 5.78 -1.76 -10.10
C VAL A 114 6.12 -0.93 -11.34
N MET A 115 6.29 0.37 -11.18
CA MET A 115 6.64 1.25 -12.30
C MET A 115 8.03 0.97 -12.87
N GLN A 116 9.00 0.60 -12.03
CA GLN A 116 10.30 0.12 -12.50
C GLN A 116 10.18 -1.14 -13.38
N ARG A 117 9.27 -2.07 -13.02
CA ARG A 117 8.98 -3.24 -13.86
C ARG A 117 8.29 -2.83 -15.16
N VAL A 118 7.35 -1.89 -15.11
CA VAL A 118 6.70 -1.35 -16.32
C VAL A 118 7.74 -0.70 -17.22
N ALA A 119 8.66 0.08 -16.68
CA ALA A 119 9.75 0.70 -17.46
C ALA A 119 10.61 -0.33 -18.19
N PHE A 120 10.88 -1.47 -17.56
CA PHE A 120 11.63 -2.56 -18.17
C PHE A 120 10.86 -3.27 -19.30
N PHE A 121 9.58 -3.59 -19.09
CA PHE A 121 8.78 -4.37 -20.05
C PHE A 121 8.06 -3.54 -21.11
N LEU A 122 7.75 -2.28 -20.81
CA LEU A 122 6.99 -1.33 -21.64
C LEU A 122 7.63 0.08 -21.55
N PRO A 123 8.84 0.30 -22.11
CA PRO A 123 9.52 1.60 -22.03
C PRO A 123 8.69 2.77 -22.62
N SER A 124 7.86 2.50 -23.62
CA SER A 124 6.97 3.50 -24.23
C SER A 124 5.90 4.03 -23.28
N ALA A 125 5.48 3.24 -22.28
CA ALA A 125 4.51 3.68 -21.28
C ALA A 125 5.09 4.78 -20.38
N MET A 126 6.39 4.69 -20.05
CA MET A 126 7.08 5.70 -19.23
C MET A 126 7.19 7.03 -19.98
N ALA A 127 7.52 6.98 -21.28
CA ALA A 127 7.61 8.16 -22.12
C ALA A 127 6.26 8.90 -22.24
N LEU A 128 5.15 8.16 -22.32
CA LEU A 128 3.79 8.73 -22.32
C LEU A 128 3.40 9.41 -21.00
N MET A 129 4.01 9.01 -19.88
CA MET A 129 3.83 9.66 -18.58
C MET A 129 4.72 10.90 -18.39
N GLY A 130 5.46 11.32 -19.43
CA GLY A 130 6.33 12.50 -19.38
C GLY A 130 7.61 12.28 -18.58
N ILE A 131 8.03 11.02 -18.41
CA ILE A 131 9.21 10.65 -17.64
C ILE A 131 10.27 10.22 -18.63
N GLU A 132 11.20 11.12 -18.94
CA GLU A 132 12.40 10.76 -19.69
C GLU A 132 13.29 9.84 -18.85
N ALA A 133 13.87 8.84 -19.50
CA ALA A 133 14.72 7.81 -18.90
C ALA A 133 16.01 8.38 -18.32
#